data_AF-A0A5N4B733-F1
#
_entry.id   AF-A0A5N4B733-F1
#
_cell.length_a   1.000
_cell.length_b   1.000
_cell.length_c   1.000
_cell.angle_alpha   90.00
_cell.angle_beta   90.00
_cell.angle_gamma   90.00
#
_symmetry.space_group_name_H-M   'P 1'
#
loop_
_entity.id
_entity.type
_entity.pdbx_description
1 polymer ?
#
loop_
_entity_poly.entity_id
_entity_poly.type
_entity_poly.pdbx_seq_one_letter_code
_entity_poly.pdbx_strand_id
1 'polypeptide(L)'
;FCHSKLTPNTTHLRRHEISNVHIKNIKAAASTPSILQHTNVTENQRKKQRQIRRVELKMCAYICEHNFVFLLMDSLPIFCKNVFTDSDIAKNISMKRKKATQIIVGVLSPYIKGEISRDLQERYWKGGTVKNRFLDLIEVESSTAESLFHSVQELLISKNIHMTNLIGFSADNANVMIGNIK
;
A
#
# COMPACT_ATOMS: atom_id res chain seq x y z
N PHE A 1 32.89 1.35 -11.96
CA PHE A 1 33.21 0.40 -10.87
C PHE A 1 34.29 1.00 -9.97
N CYS A 2 34.05 1.00 -8.66
CA CYS A 2 34.81 1.60 -7.56
C CYS A 2 35.11 3.12 -7.58
N HIS A 3 35.26 3.78 -8.74
CA HIS A 3 35.43 5.24 -8.88
C HIS A 3 36.48 5.87 -7.95
N SER A 4 37.51 5.11 -7.56
CA SER A 4 38.56 5.53 -6.64
C SER A 4 39.79 5.99 -7.42
N LYS A 5 40.35 7.15 -7.05
CA LYS A 5 41.66 7.62 -7.58
C LYS A 5 42.76 6.78 -6.94
N LEU A 6 43.47 5.99 -7.74
CA LEU A 6 44.56 5.13 -7.29
C LEU A 6 45.90 5.69 -7.76
N THR A 7 46.90 5.67 -6.87
CA THR A 7 48.28 5.96 -7.25
C THR A 7 48.85 4.75 -7.99
N PRO A 8 49.72 4.96 -9.01
CA PRO A 8 50.30 3.89 -9.83
C PRO A 8 51.43 3.16 -9.08
N ASN A 9 51.12 2.63 -7.90
CA ASN A 9 52.02 1.85 -7.07
C ASN A 9 51.36 0.50 -6.76
N THR A 10 52.12 -0.58 -6.90
CA THR A 10 51.67 -1.97 -6.74
C THR A 10 51.07 -2.23 -5.35
N THR A 11 51.60 -1.59 -4.30
CA THR A 11 51.06 -1.72 -2.93
C THR A 11 49.68 -1.09 -2.80
N HIS A 12 49.46 0.06 -3.43
CA HIS A 12 48.17 0.76 -3.43
C HIS A 12 47.12 0.00 -4.24
N LEU A 13 47.52 -0.63 -5.34
CA LEU A 13 46.65 -1.49 -6.15
C LEU A 13 46.21 -2.74 -5.38
N ARG A 14 47.14 -3.45 -4.74
CA ARG A 14 46.80 -4.63 -3.90
C ARG A 14 45.89 -4.26 -2.73
N ARG A 15 46.14 -3.12 -2.08
CA ARG A 15 45.28 -2.63 -0.99
C ARG A 15 43.87 -2.29 -1.45
N HIS A 16 43.72 -1.80 -2.69
CA HIS A 16 42.41 -1.53 -3.28
C HIS A 16 41.67 -2.83 -3.62
N GLU A 17 42.36 -3.80 -4.21
CA GLU A 17 41.80 -5.10 -4.60
C GLU A 17 41.17 -5.82 -3.41
N ILE A 18 41.85 -5.84 -2.26
CA ILE A 18 41.34 -6.46 -1.02
C ILE A 18 40.33 -5.57 -0.28
N SER A 19 40.06 -4.36 -0.75
CA SER A 19 39.16 -3.45 -0.04
C SER A 19 37.72 -3.96 -0.06
N ASN A 20 37.02 -3.80 1.07
CA ASN A 20 35.63 -4.23 1.20
C ASN A 20 34.70 -3.59 0.15
N VAL A 21 35.00 -2.36 -0.27
CA VAL A 21 34.22 -1.65 -1.31
C VAL A 21 34.42 -2.33 -2.67
N HIS A 22 35.67 -2.66 -3.03
CA HIS A 22 35.99 -3.35 -4.27
C HIS A 22 35.35 -4.73 -4.34
N ILE A 23 35.50 -5.52 -3.28
CA ILE A 23 34.92 -6.87 -3.18
C ILE A 23 33.38 -6.82 -3.28
N LYS A 24 32.72 -5.88 -2.57
CA LYS A 24 31.26 -5.72 -2.64
C LYS A 24 30.80 -5.34 -4.04
N ASN A 25 31.50 -4.39 -4.67
CA ASN A 25 31.17 -3.99 -6.02
C ASN A 25 31.35 -5.17 -6.97
N ILE A 26 32.49 -5.88 -6.97
CA ILE A 26 32.74 -7.00 -7.90
C ILE A 26 31.66 -8.08 -7.76
N LYS A 27 31.31 -8.43 -6.53
CA LYS A 27 30.22 -9.37 -6.26
C LYS A 27 28.89 -8.88 -6.82
N ALA A 28 28.59 -7.59 -6.73
CA ALA A 28 27.38 -7.00 -7.30
C ALA A 28 27.39 -6.97 -8.84
N ALA A 29 28.53 -6.72 -9.49
CA ALA A 29 28.65 -6.84 -10.95
C ALA A 29 28.43 -8.28 -11.41
N ALA A 30 29.08 -9.22 -10.74
CA ALA A 30 29.00 -10.64 -11.08
C ALA A 30 27.58 -11.21 -10.90
N SER A 31 26.81 -10.69 -9.94
CA SER A 31 25.42 -11.10 -9.71
C SER A 31 24.42 -10.37 -10.61
N THR A 32 24.84 -9.34 -11.35
CA THR A 32 23.95 -8.61 -12.26
C THR A 32 23.77 -9.44 -13.54
N PRO A 33 22.55 -9.91 -13.86
CA PRO A 33 22.31 -10.67 -15.08
C PRO A 33 22.61 -9.85 -16.32
N SER A 34 23.16 -10.50 -17.36
CA SER A 34 23.42 -9.85 -18.65
C SER A 34 22.11 -9.33 -19.25
N ILE A 35 22.16 -8.15 -19.87
CA ILE A 35 20.98 -7.52 -20.49
C ILE A 35 20.33 -8.41 -21.57
N LEU A 36 21.12 -9.27 -22.22
CA LEU A 36 20.65 -10.25 -23.21
C LEU A 36 19.71 -11.32 -22.61
N GLN A 37 19.79 -11.56 -21.29
CA GLN A 37 18.88 -12.49 -20.61
C GLN A 37 17.45 -11.91 -20.53
N HIS A 38 17.28 -10.60 -20.66
CA HIS A 38 15.96 -9.96 -20.64
C HIS A 38 15.27 -9.90 -22.01
N THR A 39 16.00 -10.05 -23.11
CA THR A 39 15.45 -9.98 -24.47
C THR A 39 14.84 -11.30 -24.95
N ASN A 40 15.26 -12.43 -24.37
CA ASN A 40 14.88 -13.78 -24.84
C ASN A 40 13.73 -14.41 -24.03
N VAL A 41 12.88 -13.61 -23.39
CA VAL A 41 11.73 -14.13 -22.62
C VAL A 41 10.62 -14.53 -23.57
N THR A 42 10.32 -15.83 -23.63
CA THR A 42 9.24 -16.38 -24.45
C THR A 42 7.86 -15.86 -23.99
N GLU A 43 6.90 -15.81 -24.90
CA GLU A 43 5.55 -15.34 -24.60
C GLU A 43 4.89 -16.12 -23.46
N ASN A 44 5.11 -17.44 -23.42
CA ASN A 44 4.64 -18.31 -22.34
C ASN A 44 5.21 -17.91 -20.97
N GLN A 45 6.50 -17.54 -20.90
CA GLN A 45 7.11 -17.06 -19.65
C GLN A 45 6.50 -15.71 -19.21
N ARG A 46 6.21 -14.80 -20.16
CA ARG A 46 5.54 -13.53 -19.86
C ARG A 46 4.13 -13.74 -19.31
N LYS A 47 3.37 -14.66 -19.91
CA LYS A 47 2.01 -15.02 -19.46
C LYS A 47 2.03 -15.57 -18.03
N LYS A 48 2.94 -16.49 -17.73
CA LYS A 48 3.12 -17.05 -16.38
C LYS A 48 3.48 -15.96 -15.35
N GLN A 49 4.39 -15.05 -15.69
CA GLN A 49 4.74 -13.91 -14.81
C GLN A 49 3.54 -12.99 -14.55
N ARG A 50 2.71 -12.70 -15.55
CA ARG A 50 1.48 -11.90 -15.35
C ARG A 50 0.50 -12.58 -14.39
N GLN A 51 0.33 -13.90 -14.50
CA GLN A 51 -0.51 -14.67 -13.60
C GLN A 51 0.00 -14.62 -12.15
N ILE A 52 1.30 -14.78 -11.93
CA ILE A 52 1.92 -14.67 -10.60
C ILE A 52 1.67 -13.28 -10.01
N ARG A 53 1.94 -12.22 -10.78
CA ARG A 53 1.70 -10.83 -10.34
C ARG A 53 0.23 -10.57 -9.99
N ARG A 54 -0.70 -11.15 -10.76
CA ARG A 54 -2.15 -11.04 -10.50
C ARG A 54 -2.53 -11.70 -9.17
N VAL A 55 -1.96 -12.86 -8.85
CA VAL A 55 -2.20 -13.53 -7.56
C VAL A 55 -1.64 -12.69 -6.41
N GLU A 56 -0.41 -12.18 -6.54
CA GLU A 56 0.20 -11.32 -5.51
C GLU A 56 -0.65 -10.06 -5.26
N LEU A 57 -1.11 -9.39 -6.31
CA LEU A 57 -1.98 -8.21 -6.19
C LEU A 57 -3.32 -8.56 -5.51
N LYS A 58 -3.93 -9.69 -5.88
CA LYS A 58 -5.18 -10.15 -5.27
C LYS A 58 -5.03 -10.50 -3.79
N MET A 59 -3.94 -11.16 -3.40
CA MET A 59 -3.69 -11.43 -1.98
C MET A 59 -3.54 -10.13 -1.19
N CYS A 60 -2.82 -9.15 -1.73
CA CYS A 60 -2.69 -7.82 -1.12
C CYS A 60 -4.04 -7.14 -0.93
N ALA A 61 -4.88 -7.13 -1.96
CA ALA A 61 -6.22 -6.55 -1.89
C ALA A 61 -7.08 -7.25 -0.82
N TYR A 62 -7.05 -8.59 -0.78
CA TYR A 62 -7.81 -9.39 0.19
C TYR A 62 -7.41 -9.11 1.64
N ILE A 63 -6.10 -8.97 1.91
CA ILE A 63 -5.61 -8.60 3.25
C ILE A 63 -6.11 -7.21 3.65
N CYS A 64 -6.09 -6.24 2.73
CA CYS A 64 -6.60 -4.90 3.01
C CYS A 64 -8.11 -4.89 3.26
N GLU A 65 -8.87 -5.61 2.44
CA GLU A 65 -10.34 -5.69 2.53
C GLU A 65 -10.80 -6.24 3.89
N HIS A 66 -10.11 -7.24 4.42
CA HIS A 66 -10.45 -7.85 5.71
C HIS A 66 -9.61 -7.35 6.89
N ASN A 67 -8.83 -6.28 6.69
CA ASN A 67 -7.96 -5.69 7.72
C ASN A 67 -7.04 -6.72 8.41
N PHE A 68 -6.49 -7.67 7.64
CA PHE A 68 -5.59 -8.69 8.18
C PHE A 68 -4.18 -8.16 8.45
N VAL A 69 -3.50 -8.78 9.42
CA VAL A 69 -2.13 -8.41 9.78
C VAL A 69 -1.18 -8.75 8.63
N PHE A 70 -0.40 -7.77 8.18
CA PHE A 70 0.56 -7.93 7.07
C PHE A 70 1.65 -8.98 7.32
N LEU A 71 1.91 -9.31 8.58
CA LEU A 71 2.80 -10.40 8.98
C LEU A 71 2.35 -11.75 8.40
N LEU A 72 1.05 -11.93 8.15
CA LEU A 72 0.50 -13.12 7.50
C LEU A 72 1.15 -13.39 6.13
N MET A 73 1.57 -12.34 5.40
CA MET A 73 2.23 -12.50 4.11
C MET A 73 3.63 -13.14 4.20
N ASP A 74 4.22 -13.27 5.37
CA ASP A 74 5.51 -13.97 5.51
C ASP A 74 5.34 -15.50 5.50
N SER A 75 4.17 -16.01 5.92
CA SER A 75 3.87 -17.44 6.01
C SER A 75 2.82 -17.92 5.00
N LEU A 76 1.85 -17.08 4.63
CA LEU A 76 0.75 -17.45 3.74
C LEU A 76 1.22 -17.93 2.36
N PRO A 77 2.17 -17.25 1.67
CA PRO A 77 2.71 -17.75 0.42
C PRO A 77 3.45 -19.08 0.58
N ILE A 78 4.09 -19.34 1.73
CA ILE A 78 4.75 -20.62 2.03
C ILE A 78 3.69 -21.71 2.18
N PHE A 79 2.62 -21.43 2.92
CA PHE A 79 1.47 -22.32 3.06
C PHE A 79 0.86 -22.67 1.69
N CYS A 80 0.63 -21.68 0.83
CA CYS A 80 0.09 -21.93 -0.51
C CYS A 80 0.98 -22.85 -1.36
N LYS A 81 2.31 -22.76 -1.22
CA LYS A 81 3.23 -23.68 -1.94
C LYS A 81 3.13 -25.12 -1.45
N ASN A 82 2.90 -25.29 -0.16
CA ASN A 82 2.82 -26.61 0.46
C ASN A 82 1.47 -27.27 0.19
N VAL A 83 0.39 -26.49 0.11
CA VAL A 83 -0.96 -27.00 -0.18
C VAL A 83 -1.16 -27.25 -1.67
N PHE A 84 -0.72 -26.32 -2.52
CA PHE A 84 -0.92 -26.38 -3.97
C PHE A 84 0.35 -26.85 -4.68
N THR A 85 0.72 -28.11 -4.45
CA THR A 85 1.96 -28.72 -4.94
C THR A 85 1.97 -28.99 -6.45
N ASP A 86 0.81 -29.06 -7.07
CA ASP A 86 0.60 -29.18 -8.52
C ASP A 86 0.65 -27.81 -9.22
N SER A 87 0.33 -26.73 -8.50
CA SER A 87 0.25 -25.39 -9.06
C SER A 87 1.62 -24.75 -9.29
N ASP A 88 1.98 -24.66 -10.55
CA ASP A 88 3.14 -23.93 -11.04
C ASP A 88 3.12 -22.44 -10.69
N ILE A 89 1.93 -21.85 -10.50
CA ILE A 89 1.78 -20.45 -10.10
C ILE A 89 2.08 -20.33 -8.61
N ALA A 90 1.49 -21.19 -7.77
CA ALA A 90 1.66 -21.15 -6.31
C ALA A 90 3.13 -21.30 -5.91
N LYS A 91 3.86 -22.25 -6.53
CA LYS A 91 5.30 -22.46 -6.35
C LYS A 91 6.13 -21.19 -6.53
N ASN A 92 5.73 -20.33 -7.46
CA ASN A 92 6.47 -19.14 -7.88
C ASN A 92 6.02 -17.84 -7.18
N ILE A 93 5.04 -17.88 -6.27
CA ILE A 93 4.69 -16.72 -5.43
C ILE A 93 5.87 -16.43 -4.50
N SER A 94 6.43 -15.23 -4.54
CA SER A 94 7.64 -14.88 -3.76
C SER A 94 7.45 -13.67 -2.86
N MET A 95 6.20 -13.27 -2.64
CA MET A 95 5.85 -12.12 -1.83
C MET A 95 5.99 -12.38 -0.33
N LYS A 96 6.36 -11.34 0.39
CA LYS A 96 6.46 -11.23 1.86
C LYS A 96 5.93 -9.87 2.28
N ARG A 97 5.92 -9.57 3.59
CA ARG A 97 5.40 -8.30 4.14
C ARG A 97 5.91 -7.04 3.42
N LYS A 98 7.23 -6.90 3.20
CA LYS A 98 7.80 -5.68 2.59
C LYS A 98 7.31 -5.46 1.17
N LYS A 99 7.28 -6.53 0.37
CA LYS A 99 6.79 -6.47 -1.01
C LYS A 99 5.28 -6.22 -1.03
N ALA A 100 4.52 -6.84 -0.11
CA ALA A 100 3.09 -6.59 0.03
C ALA A 100 2.79 -5.12 0.36
N THR A 101 3.51 -4.53 1.33
CA THR A 101 3.39 -3.11 1.65
C THR A 101 3.68 -2.23 0.44
N GLN A 102 4.74 -2.53 -0.32
CA GLN A 102 5.08 -1.73 -1.51
C GLN A 102 4.04 -1.87 -2.64
N ILE A 103 3.45 -3.06 -2.83
CA ILE A 103 2.36 -3.24 -3.79
C ILE A 103 1.13 -2.46 -3.34
N ILE A 104 0.79 -2.51 -2.05
CA ILE A 104 -0.38 -1.81 -1.53
C ILE A 104 -0.19 -0.30 -1.63
N VAL A 105 0.88 0.24 -1.07
CA VAL A 105 1.14 1.69 -1.02
C VAL A 105 1.47 2.24 -2.41
N GLY A 106 2.30 1.54 -3.19
CA GLY A 106 2.82 2.03 -4.47
C GLY A 106 1.91 1.79 -5.67
N VAL A 107 0.98 0.84 -5.59
CA VAL A 107 0.13 0.46 -6.72
C VAL A 107 -1.35 0.54 -6.36
N LEU A 108 -1.78 -0.14 -5.31
CA LEU A 108 -3.20 -0.27 -4.99
C LEU A 108 -3.80 1.05 -4.47
N SER A 109 -3.11 1.71 -3.53
CA SER A 109 -3.53 2.98 -2.94
C SER A 109 -3.71 4.12 -3.97
N PRO A 110 -2.75 4.42 -4.87
CA PRO A 110 -2.93 5.48 -5.85
C PRO A 110 -4.06 5.17 -6.84
N TYR A 111 -4.22 3.90 -7.22
CA TYR A 111 -5.31 3.47 -8.09
C TYR A 111 -6.67 3.68 -7.42
N ILE A 112 -6.89 3.12 -6.23
CA ILE A 112 -8.15 3.24 -5.49
C ILE A 112 -8.47 4.71 -5.20
N LYS A 113 -7.47 5.49 -4.78
CA LYS A 113 -7.64 6.93 -4.54
C LYS A 113 -8.09 7.67 -5.81
N GLY A 114 -7.49 7.35 -6.96
CA GLY A 114 -7.88 7.93 -8.24
C GLY A 114 -9.32 7.58 -8.64
N GLU A 115 -9.71 6.32 -8.50
CA GLU A 115 -11.06 5.85 -8.78
C GLU A 115 -12.10 6.52 -7.88
N ILE A 116 -11.87 6.54 -6.56
CA ILE A 116 -12.75 7.22 -5.60
C ILE A 116 -12.85 8.71 -5.93
N SER A 117 -11.73 9.37 -6.26
CA SER A 117 -11.74 10.77 -6.65
C SER A 117 -12.58 11.01 -7.91
N ARG A 118 -12.50 10.11 -8.90
CA ARG A 118 -13.31 10.21 -10.13
C ARG A 118 -14.79 10.00 -9.83
N ASP A 119 -15.14 8.97 -9.06
CA ASP A 119 -16.53 8.68 -8.71
C ASP A 119 -17.16 9.83 -7.92
N LEU A 120 -16.41 10.42 -6.97
CA LEU A 120 -16.86 11.60 -6.23
C LEU A 120 -17.04 12.80 -7.16
N GLN A 121 -16.16 12.97 -8.14
CA GLN A 121 -16.30 14.03 -9.13
C GLN A 121 -17.55 13.82 -10.01
N GLU A 122 -17.71 12.65 -10.62
CA GLU A 122 -18.85 12.41 -11.51
C GLU A 122 -20.21 12.52 -10.80
N ARG A 123 -20.29 12.06 -9.55
CA ARG A 123 -21.55 12.02 -8.79
C ARG A 123 -21.89 13.32 -8.09
N TYR A 124 -20.89 14.05 -7.59
CA TYR A 124 -21.12 15.19 -6.69
C TYR A 124 -20.46 16.50 -7.17
N TRP A 125 -19.64 16.46 -8.23
CA TRP A 125 -18.91 17.61 -8.75
C TRP A 125 -19.51 18.12 -10.06
N LYS A 126 -20.50 19.00 -9.94
CA LYS A 126 -20.85 19.94 -11.01
C LYS A 126 -20.54 21.36 -10.54
N GLY A 127 -19.42 21.94 -10.97
CA GLY A 127 -19.24 23.40 -10.95
C GLY A 127 -18.16 24.02 -10.07
N GLY A 128 -17.35 23.24 -9.34
CA GLY A 128 -16.04 23.71 -8.84
C GLY A 128 -15.94 24.15 -7.36
N THR A 129 -14.75 23.85 -6.83
CA THR A 129 -14.17 24.06 -5.49
C THR A 129 -14.85 23.38 -4.28
N VAL A 130 -14.20 22.32 -3.77
CA VAL A 130 -14.47 21.78 -2.43
C VAL A 130 -14.01 22.81 -1.41
N LYS A 131 -14.94 23.35 -0.63
CA LYS A 131 -14.62 24.20 0.51
C LYS A 131 -14.63 23.33 1.75
N ASN A 132 -13.44 22.95 2.23
CA ASN A 132 -13.30 22.43 3.57
C ASN A 132 -13.29 23.60 4.55
N ARG A 133 -14.16 23.56 5.55
CA ARG A 133 -14.20 24.53 6.64
C ARG A 133 -14.25 23.75 7.94
N PHE A 134 -13.39 24.13 8.87
CA PHE A 134 -13.54 23.73 10.26
C PHE A 134 -14.90 24.26 10.75
N LEU A 135 -15.77 23.36 11.20
CA LEU A 135 -17.14 23.72 11.58
C LEU A 135 -17.16 24.36 12.96
N ASP A 136 -16.71 23.62 13.98
CA ASP A 136 -16.58 24.11 15.35
C ASP A 136 -15.79 23.12 16.22
N LEU A 137 -15.39 23.57 17.41
CA LEU A 137 -14.86 22.74 18.50
C LEU A 137 -15.83 22.82 19.68
N ILE A 138 -16.50 21.72 19.97
CA ILE A 138 -17.44 21.62 21.09
C ILE A 138 -16.79 20.85 22.25
N GLU A 139 -16.92 21.38 23.46
CA GLU A 139 -16.59 20.64 24.68
C GLU A 139 -17.76 19.73 25.01
N VAL A 140 -17.47 18.46 25.29
CA VAL A 140 -18.49 17.44 25.56
C VAL A 140 -18.27 16.91 26.97
N GLU A 141 -19.32 16.94 27.79
CA GLU A 141 -19.26 16.51 29.19
C GLU A 141 -19.10 14.98 29.33
N SER A 142 -19.50 14.21 28.32
CA SER A 142 -19.50 12.75 28.33
C SER A 142 -19.23 12.17 26.94
N SER A 143 -18.47 11.08 26.88
CA SER A 143 -18.05 10.42 25.63
C SER A 143 -18.98 9.28 25.18
N THR A 144 -20.25 9.29 25.61
CA THR A 144 -21.23 8.28 25.18
C THR A 144 -21.80 8.61 23.80
N ALA A 145 -22.35 7.61 23.12
CA ALA A 145 -22.93 7.81 21.79
C ALA A 145 -24.09 8.81 21.79
N GLU A 146 -24.91 8.77 22.84
CA GLU A 146 -26.07 9.63 22.97
C GLU A 146 -25.68 11.09 23.25
N SER A 147 -24.68 11.33 24.11
CA SER A 147 -24.20 12.69 24.37
C SER A 147 -23.53 13.27 23.12
N LEU A 148 -22.69 12.50 22.43
CA LEU A 148 -22.02 12.94 21.21
C LEU A 148 -23.03 13.23 20.09
N PHE A 149 -24.07 12.41 19.94
CA PHE A 149 -25.14 12.66 18.98
C PHE A 149 -25.86 13.98 19.27
N HIS A 150 -26.28 14.20 20.53
CA HIS A 150 -26.96 15.44 20.93
C HIS A 150 -26.07 16.67 20.73
N SER A 151 -24.80 16.62 21.14
CA SER A 151 -23.88 17.75 20.96
C SER A 151 -23.65 18.10 19.49
N VAL A 152 -23.56 17.10 18.60
CA VAL A 152 -23.47 17.35 17.15
C VAL A 152 -24.78 17.90 16.58
N GLN A 153 -25.93 17.37 17.01
CA GLN A 153 -27.24 17.84 16.56
C GLN A 153 -27.48 19.30 16.96
N GLU A 154 -27.19 19.64 18.22
CA GLU A 154 -27.30 21.01 18.75
C GLU A 154 -26.35 21.97 18.02
N LEU A 155 -25.11 21.54 17.75
CA LEU A 155 -24.16 22.32 16.97
C LEU A 155 -24.74 22.65 15.59
N LEU A 156 -25.26 21.65 14.87
CA LEU A 156 -25.83 21.83 13.53
C LEU A 156 -27.05 22.76 13.55
N ILE A 157 -27.95 22.59 14.53
CA ILE A 157 -29.08 23.50 14.74
C ILE A 157 -28.59 24.93 15.00
N SER A 158 -27.59 25.11 15.87
CA SER A 158 -27.03 26.42 16.21
C SER A 158 -26.41 27.15 15.00
N LYS A 159 -25.83 26.39 14.06
CA LYS A 159 -25.28 26.92 12.81
C LYS A 159 -26.31 27.02 11.68
N ASN A 160 -27.59 26.75 11.97
CA ASN A 160 -28.69 26.72 11.02
C ASN A 160 -28.44 25.75 9.84
N ILE A 161 -27.86 24.59 10.15
CA ILE A 161 -27.59 23.49 9.20
C ILE A 161 -28.63 22.39 9.46
N HIS A 162 -29.59 22.26 8.56
CA HIS A 162 -30.58 21.19 8.65
C HIS A 162 -29.94 19.81 8.43
N MET A 163 -30.32 18.83 9.27
CA MET A 163 -29.85 17.45 9.18
C MET A 163 -30.10 16.82 7.79
N THR A 164 -31.17 17.23 7.11
CA THR A 164 -31.51 16.78 5.75
C THR A 164 -30.49 17.17 4.69
N ASN A 165 -29.62 18.16 4.98
CA ASN A 165 -28.55 18.58 4.09
C ASN A 165 -27.26 17.79 4.28
N LEU A 166 -27.17 16.92 5.30
CA LEU A 166 -26.01 16.05 5.49
C LEU A 166 -26.09 14.83 4.58
N ILE A 167 -25.10 14.69 3.70
CA ILE A 167 -24.98 13.56 2.76
C ILE A 167 -24.27 12.37 3.41
N GLY A 168 -23.41 12.62 4.40
CA GLY A 168 -22.67 11.59 5.11
C GLY A 168 -21.99 12.12 6.35
N PHE A 169 -21.85 11.25 7.35
CA PHE A 169 -21.14 11.50 8.59
C PHE A 169 -20.03 10.46 8.73
N SER A 170 -18.80 10.90 8.96
CA SER A 170 -17.64 10.02 9.13
C SER A 170 -17.03 10.28 10.49
N ALA A 171 -16.97 9.25 11.34
CA ALA A 171 -16.35 9.29 12.64
C ALA A 171 -15.57 8.00 12.88
N ASP A 172 -14.44 8.12 13.59
CA ASP A 172 -13.65 6.97 14.01
C ASP A 172 -14.46 6.16 15.06
N ASN A 173 -14.53 4.84 14.86
CA ASN A 173 -15.30 3.90 15.70
C ASN A 173 -16.82 4.21 15.78
N ALA A 174 -17.50 4.16 14.62
CA ALA A 174 -18.92 4.49 14.43
C ALA A 174 -19.92 3.88 15.44
N ASN A 175 -19.59 2.74 16.07
CA ASN A 175 -20.39 2.14 17.15
C ASN A 175 -20.57 3.08 18.36
N VAL A 176 -19.61 3.98 18.60
CA VAL A 176 -19.66 4.97 19.69
C VAL A 176 -20.38 6.25 19.25
N MET A 177 -20.70 6.45 17.97
CA MET A 177 -21.27 7.71 17.47
C MET A 177 -22.66 7.59 16.86
N ILE A 178 -23.07 6.39 16.44
CA ILE A 178 -24.36 6.18 15.75
C ILE A 178 -25.52 5.94 16.74
N GLY A 179 -25.23 5.68 18.02
CA GLY A 179 -26.26 5.32 19.00
C GLY A 179 -26.97 4.02 18.63
N ASN A 180 -27.81 3.50 19.52
CA ASN A 180 -28.64 2.34 19.18
C ASN A 180 -29.78 2.79 18.26
N ILE A 181 -29.79 2.30 17.03
CA ILE A 181 -30.98 2.32 16.18
C ILE A 181 -31.95 1.31 16.79
N LYS A 182 -32.96 1.80 17.52
CA LYS A 182 -34.14 1.02 17.86
C LYS A 182 -35.20 1.20 16.77
#